data_AF-A0A127SYE6-F1
#
_entry.id   AF-A0A127SYE6-F1
#
_cell.length_a   1.000
_cell.length_b   1.000
_cell.length_c   1.000
_cell.angle_alpha   90.00
_cell.angle_beta   90.00
_cell.angle_gamma   90.00
#
_symmetry.space_group_name_H-M   'P 1'
#
loop_
_entity.id
_entity.type
_entity.pdbx_description
1 polymer ?
#
loop_
_entity_poly.entity_id
_entity_poly.type
_entity_poly.pdbx_seq_one_letter_code
_entity_poly.pdbx_strand_id
1 'polypeptide(L)'
;MKYYLGIIIKAYDEFEDRIQYLVTKKISKPDRIKAIISQTLGKISKKDLMERCPDISQGTIERTLSSLVKEGYIIKVGSGPATAYIRKQ
;
A
#
# COMPACT_ATOMS: atom_id res chain seq x y z
N MET A 1 14.20 -16.70 30.01
CA MET A 1 12.85 -16.17 29.71
C MET A 1 12.80 -14.74 29.14
N LYS A 2 13.85 -13.90 29.24
CA LYS A 2 13.82 -12.49 28.76
C LYS A 2 13.69 -12.29 27.23
N TYR A 3 13.97 -13.31 26.42
CA TYR A 3 13.98 -13.19 24.95
C TYR A 3 12.58 -13.16 24.32
N TYR A 4 11.64 -13.99 24.79
CA TYR A 4 10.29 -14.07 24.22
C TYR A 4 9.51 -12.77 24.44
N LEU A 5 9.66 -12.15 25.61
CA LEU A 5 9.00 -10.89 25.90
C LEU A 5 9.48 -9.77 24.97
N GLY A 6 10.79 -9.73 24.66
CA GLY A 6 11.34 -8.76 23.71
C GLY A 6 10.83 -8.96 22.27
N ILE A 7 10.62 -10.21 21.85
CA ILE A 7 10.04 -10.53 20.54
C ILE A 7 8.57 -10.08 20.48
N ILE A 8 7.80 -10.37 21.54
CA ILE A 8 6.39 -9.95 21.63
C ILE A 8 6.28 -8.43 21.64
N ILE A 9 7.10 -7.73 22.42
CA ILE A 9 7.12 -6.25 22.47
C ILE A 9 7.45 -5.68 21.10
N LYS A 10 8.50 -6.16 20.41
CA LYS A 10 8.82 -5.71 19.05
C LYS A 10 7.69 -5.95 18.05
N ALA A 11 7.01 -7.10 18.14
CA ALA A 11 5.87 -7.40 17.28
C ALA A 11 4.68 -6.48 17.57
N TYR A 12 4.48 -6.10 18.84
CA TYR A 12 3.48 -5.11 19.23
C TYR A 12 3.84 -3.71 18.74
N ASP A 13 5.10 -3.26 18.86
CA ASP A 13 5.53 -1.95 18.37
C ASP A 13 5.39 -1.85 16.83
N GLU A 14 5.83 -2.87 16.08
CA GLU A 14 5.64 -2.91 14.62
C GLU A 14 4.17 -2.94 14.21
N PHE A 15 3.32 -3.58 15.02
CA PHE A 15 1.88 -3.62 14.79
C PHE A 15 1.21 -2.30 15.16
N GLU A 16 1.62 -1.68 16.26
CA GLU A 16 1.13 -0.39 16.73
C GLU A 16 1.52 0.72 15.76
N ASP A 17 2.76 0.77 15.25
CA ASP A 17 3.15 1.72 14.19
C ASP A 17 2.29 1.57 12.94
N ARG A 18 1.95 0.32 12.57
CA ARG A 18 1.03 0.02 11.47
C ARG A 18 -0.41 0.46 11.76
N ILE A 19 -0.86 0.39 13.01
CA ILE A 19 -2.22 0.71 13.46
C ILE A 19 -2.40 2.20 13.76
N GLN A 20 -1.43 2.87 14.37
CA GLN A 20 -1.47 4.32 14.64
C GLN A 20 -1.57 5.11 13.35
N TYR A 21 -0.91 4.65 12.27
CA TYR A 21 -1.10 5.23 10.94
C TYR A 21 -2.53 5.05 10.40
N LEU A 22 -3.22 3.97 10.80
CA LEU A 22 -4.59 3.68 10.39
C LEU A 22 -5.67 4.40 11.24
N VAL A 23 -5.42 4.64 12.52
CA VAL A 23 -6.44 5.05 13.51
C VAL A 23 -6.45 6.57 13.78
N THR A 24 -5.30 7.24 13.76
CA THR A 24 -5.22 8.65 14.24
C THR A 24 -5.59 9.70 13.19
N LYS A 25 -5.64 9.35 11.90
CA LYS A 25 -6.14 10.23 10.83
C LYS A 25 -7.09 9.44 9.94
N LYS A 26 -8.21 10.06 9.52
CA LYS A 26 -8.99 9.57 8.36
C LYS A 26 -8.01 9.42 7.21
N ILE A 27 -7.59 8.17 6.93
CA ILE A 27 -6.60 7.89 5.90
C ILE A 27 -7.15 8.42 4.58
N SER A 28 -6.36 9.24 3.90
CA SER A 28 -6.77 9.78 2.61
C SER A 28 -6.93 8.63 1.60
N LYS A 29 -7.77 8.82 0.57
CA LYS A 29 -7.90 7.82 -0.51
C LYS A 29 -6.53 7.46 -1.12
N PRO A 30 -5.62 8.42 -1.40
CA PRO A 30 -4.25 8.12 -1.82
C PRO A 30 -3.46 7.26 -0.83
N ASP A 31 -3.53 7.57 0.47
CA ASP A 31 -2.78 6.83 1.49
C ASP A 31 -3.32 5.40 1.65
N ARG A 32 -4.65 5.19 1.51
CA ARG A 32 -5.26 3.85 1.46
C ARG A 32 -4.73 3.03 0.28
N ILE A 33 -4.63 3.62 -0.91
CA ILE A 33 -4.04 2.96 -2.09
C ILE A 33 -2.57 2.61 -1.81
N LYS A 34 -1.80 3.54 -1.23
CA LYS A 34 -0.38 3.32 -0.89
C LYS A 34 -0.22 2.18 0.14
N ALA A 35 -1.09 2.10 1.14
CA ALA A 35 -1.10 1.03 2.14
C ALA A 35 -1.39 -0.34 1.51
N ILE A 36 -2.33 -0.42 0.55
CA ILE A 36 -2.62 -1.68 -0.16
C ILE A 36 -1.42 -2.12 -1.00
N ILE A 37 -0.77 -1.18 -1.70
CA ILE A 37 0.44 -1.47 -2.47
C ILE A 37 1.57 -1.93 -1.55
N SER A 38 1.73 -1.30 -0.38
CA SER A 38 2.80 -1.65 0.58
C SER A 38 2.62 -3.03 1.21
N GLN A 39 1.37 -3.48 1.36
CA GLN A 39 1.02 -4.82 1.85
C GLN A 39 1.00 -5.89 0.75
N THR A 40 1.02 -5.50 -0.53
CA THR A 40 0.95 -6.45 -1.64
C THR A 40 2.34 -6.98 -1.99
N LEU A 41 2.51 -8.30 -1.90
CA LEU A 41 3.70 -8.99 -2.36
C LEU A 41 3.61 -9.23 -3.87
N GLY A 42 4.45 -8.53 -4.65
CA GLY A 42 4.54 -8.70 -6.10
C GLY A 42 3.84 -7.60 -6.91
N LYS A 43 3.21 -8.00 -8.02
CA LYS A 43 2.55 -7.11 -8.97
C LYS A 43 1.12 -6.81 -8.53
N ILE A 44 0.71 -5.55 -8.64
CA ILE A 44 -0.68 -5.12 -8.45
C ILE A 44 -1.18 -4.36 -9.67
N SER A 45 -2.33 -4.75 -10.20
CA SER A 45 -2.95 -4.08 -11.34
C SER A 45 -3.93 -2.99 -10.88
N LYS A 46 -4.33 -2.12 -11.82
CA LYS A 46 -5.40 -1.14 -11.57
C LYS A 46 -6.71 -1.84 -11.18
N LYS A 47 -7.02 -2.98 -11.82
CA LYS A 47 -8.24 -3.75 -11.56
C LYS A 47 -8.26 -4.26 -10.11
N ASP A 48 -7.13 -4.77 -9.62
CA ASP A 48 -7.01 -5.27 -8.24
C ASP A 48 -7.26 -4.15 -7.22
N LEU A 49 -6.78 -2.93 -7.51
CA LEU A 49 -7.04 -1.77 -6.65
C LEU A 49 -8.50 -1.34 -6.66
N MET A 50 -9.18 -1.43 -7.81
CA MET A 50 -10.61 -1.14 -7.91
C MET A 50 -11.46 -2.17 -7.15
N GLU A 51 -11.06 -3.44 -7.16
CA GLU A 51 -11.74 -4.51 -6.43
C GLU A 51 -11.55 -4.39 -4.92
N ARG A 52 -10.34 -4.01 -4.46
CA ARG A 52 -10.04 -3.80 -3.03
C ARG A 52 -10.57 -2.47 -2.48
N CYS A 53 -10.74 -1.47 -3.33
CA CYS A 53 -11.25 -0.14 -2.97
C CYS A 53 -12.44 0.27 -3.85
N PRO A 54 -13.61 -0.37 -3.68
CA PRO A 54 -14.79 -0.07 -4.49
C PRO A 54 -15.33 1.36 -4.27
N ASP A 55 -14.99 2.00 -3.16
CA ASP A 55 -15.39 3.37 -2.82
C ASP A 55 -14.50 4.47 -3.43
N ILE A 56 -13.39 4.09 -4.06
CA ILE A 56 -12.42 5.02 -4.65
C ILE A 56 -12.62 5.04 -6.17
N SER A 57 -12.84 6.24 -6.71
CA SER A 57 -13.00 6.39 -8.15
C SER A 57 -11.73 6.02 -8.91
N GLN A 58 -11.91 5.43 -10.10
CA GLN A 58 -10.80 5.05 -10.98
C GLN A 58 -9.83 6.22 -11.23
N GLY A 59 -10.34 7.43 -11.46
CA GLY A 59 -9.51 8.61 -11.68
C GLY A 59 -8.66 9.01 -10.47
N THR A 60 -9.10 8.67 -9.25
CA THR A 60 -8.29 8.86 -8.04
C THR A 60 -7.16 7.83 -7.98
N ILE A 61 -7.46 6.55 -8.27
CA ILE A 61 -6.47 5.47 -8.35
C ILE A 61 -5.38 5.80 -9.38
N GLU A 62 -5.76 6.23 -10.58
CA GLU A 62 -4.81 6.56 -11.65
C GLU A 62 -3.93 7.77 -11.30
N ARG A 63 -4.48 8.80 -10.65
CA ARG A 63 -3.72 9.94 -10.16
C ARG A 63 -2.72 9.53 -9.08
N THR A 64 -3.15 8.73 -8.10
CA THR A 64 -2.26 8.24 -7.05
C THR A 64 -1.15 7.35 -7.61
N LEU A 65 -1.47 6.40 -8.49
CA LEU A 65 -0.46 5.57 -9.16
C LEU A 65 0.55 6.40 -9.93
N SER A 66 0.09 7.43 -10.65
CA SER A 66 0.97 8.35 -11.38
C SER A 66 1.89 9.13 -10.44
N SER A 67 1.39 9.58 -9.29
CA SER A 67 2.20 10.24 -8.25
C SER A 67 3.27 9.30 -7.70
N LEU A 68 2.88 8.08 -7.32
CA LEU A 68 3.78 7.09 -6.75
C LEU A 68 4.87 6.63 -7.75
N VAL A 69 4.56 6.59 -9.05
CA VAL A 69 5.57 6.34 -10.10
C VAL A 69 6.55 7.51 -10.20
N LYS A 70 6.05 8.76 -10.19
CA LYS A 70 6.89 9.97 -10.23
C LYS A 70 7.80 10.07 -9.01
N GLU A 71 7.29 9.73 -7.83
CA GLU A 71 8.03 9.66 -6.57
C GLU A 71 9.02 8.48 -6.54
N GLY A 72 8.96 7.56 -7.51
CA GLY A 72 9.81 6.38 -7.54
C GLY A 72 9.45 5.30 -6.50
N TYR A 73 8.30 5.41 -5.84
CA TYR A 73 7.83 4.44 -4.85
C TYR A 73 7.40 3.11 -5.51
N ILE A 74 6.83 3.20 -6.71
CA ILE A 74 6.47 2.03 -7.52
C ILE A 74 7.05 2.14 -8.93
N ILE A 75 7.25 0.99 -9.56
CA ILE A 75 7.60 0.87 -10.98
C ILE A 75 6.42 0.32 -11.76
N LYS A 76 6.17 0.87 -12.95
CA LYS A 76 5.19 0.35 -13.90
C LYS A 76 5.82 -0.81 -14.66
N VAL A 77 5.10 -1.93 -14.74
CA VAL A 77 5.52 -3.13 -15.47
C VAL A 77 4.41 -3.57 -16.44
N GLY A 78 4.80 -4.18 -17.56
CA GLY A 78 3.86 -4.55 -18.62
C GLY A 78 3.38 -3.36 -19.45
N SER A 79 2.48 -3.63 -20.40
CA SER A 79 1.92 -2.62 -21.31
C SER A 79 0.43 -2.89 -21.58
N GLY A 80 -0.32 -1.83 -21.89
CA GLY A 80 -1.74 -1.91 -22.21
C GLY A 80 -2.58 -2.58 -21.10
N PRO A 81 -3.45 -3.55 -21.42
CA PRO A 81 -4.26 -4.28 -20.44
C PRO A 81 -3.44 -5.04 -19.38
N ALA A 82 -2.20 -5.41 -19.70
CA ALA A 82 -1.29 -6.12 -18.80
C ALA A 82 -0.46 -5.17 -17.92
N THR A 83 -0.83 -3.90 -17.83
CA THR A 83 -0.17 -2.93 -16.96
C THR A 83 -0.37 -3.32 -15.48
N ALA A 84 0.73 -3.48 -14.77
CA ALA A 84 0.75 -3.64 -13.33
C ALA A 84 1.85 -2.77 -12.71
N TYR A 85 1.88 -2.74 -11.38
CA TYR A 85 2.80 -1.94 -10.60
C TYR A 85 3.49 -2.82 -9.57
N ILE A 86 4.78 -2.57 -9.31
CA ILE A 86 5.55 -3.27 -8.29
C ILE A 86 6.15 -2.22 -7.37
N ARG A 87 6.14 -2.46 -6.06
CA ARG A 87 6.84 -1.61 -5.09
C ARG A 87 8.35 -1.67 -5.34
N LYS A 88 8.99 -0.52 -5.46
CA LYS A 88 10.46 -0.44 -5.55
C LYS A 88 11.05 -0.82 -4.18
N GLN A 89 12.04 -1.72 -4.16
CA GLN A 89 12.80 -2.05 -2.95
C GLN A 89 13.71 -0.89 -2.56
#